data_AF-A0A524AG18-F1
#
_entry.id   AF-A0A524AG18-F1
#
_cell.length_a   1.000
_cell.length_b   1.000
_cell.length_c   1.000
_cell.angle_alpha   90.00
_cell.angle_beta   90.00
_cell.angle_gamma   90.00
#
_symmetry.space_group_name_H-M   'P 1'
#
loop_
_entity.id
_entity.type
_entity.pdbx_description
1 polymer ?
#
loop_
_entity_poly.entity_id
_entity_poly.type
_entity_poly.pdbx_seq_one_letter_code
_entity_poly.pdbx_strand_id
1 'polypeptide(L)'
;MSKLYLTLNQSPRVILDVMSNVEQQAKVARGSRNRGCLVVFGLLVLGVPFFFLDMVMGYKSLTFSLVGGILWAAAFIVGLRSMTGRAKVESPQFSAARTIFETLKDDVGKKGRLIGWLDLTGPRQKAKIFRRGRTSSGKSKIYYRDPWLQAKAKLVDGTLLRLTLMEQLKVKKGYVAAREQRLKARLVVNQDLYRIRAFSQEEIQTHLPSARLDVQGGIINLAYATTERKVNPWDVLNNLKYLYSHLEPKAELSPSG
;
A
#
# COMPACT_ATOMS: atom_id res chain seq x y z
N MET A 1 8.31 7.78 6.47
CA MET A 1 7.56 7.10 5.40
C MET A 1 7.34 8.11 4.28
N SER A 2 7.69 7.75 3.05
CA SER A 2 7.38 8.59 1.89
C SER A 2 5.87 8.68 1.74
N LYS A 3 5.38 9.91 1.55
CA LYS A 3 3.97 10.21 1.36
C LYS A 3 3.64 9.90 -0.10
N LEU A 4 3.24 8.67 -0.40
CA LEU A 4 2.83 8.30 -1.76
C LEU A 4 1.30 8.32 -1.82
N TYR A 5 0.76 9.11 -2.74
CA TYR A 5 -0.66 9.15 -3.09
C TYR A 5 -0.76 8.93 -4.58
N LEU A 6 -1.49 7.90 -5.00
CA LEU A 6 -1.70 7.56 -6.40
C LEU A 6 -3.18 7.70 -6.71
N THR A 7 -3.50 8.51 -7.71
CA THR A 7 -4.86 8.58 -8.26
C THR A 7 -5.02 7.51 -9.32
N LEU A 8 -6.11 6.76 -9.24
CA LEU A 8 -6.44 5.67 -10.16
C LEU A 8 -7.54 6.19 -11.08
N ASN A 9 -7.26 6.28 -12.38
CA ASN A 9 -8.28 6.66 -13.38
C ASN A 9 -7.93 6.08 -14.76
N GLN A 10 -7.30 4.92 -14.78
CA GLN A 10 -6.77 4.30 -16.00
C GLN A 10 -7.11 2.81 -16.03
N SER A 11 -6.74 2.12 -17.10
CA SER A 11 -6.87 0.66 -17.14
C SER A 11 -5.97 0.02 -16.07
N PRO A 12 -6.36 -1.15 -15.52
CA PRO A 12 -5.55 -1.83 -14.51
C PRO A 12 -4.11 -2.11 -14.96
N ARG A 13 -3.89 -2.40 -16.25
CA ARG A 13 -2.55 -2.62 -16.83
C ARG A 13 -1.65 -1.40 -16.67
N VAL A 14 -2.13 -0.22 -17.09
CA VAL A 14 -1.38 1.03 -16.98
C VAL A 14 -1.09 1.36 -15.51
N ILE A 15 -2.04 1.11 -14.61
CA ILE A 15 -1.84 1.31 -13.17
C ILE A 15 -0.74 0.39 -12.65
N LEU A 16 -0.75 -0.88 -13.03
CA LEU A 16 0.28 -1.86 -12.64
C LEU A 16 1.66 -1.50 -13.19
N ASP A 17 1.74 -0.98 -14.41
CA ASP A 17 2.99 -0.47 -15.01
C ASP A 17 3.52 0.75 -14.25
N VAL A 18 2.64 1.68 -13.87
CA VAL A 18 3.05 2.82 -13.02
C VAL A 18 3.53 2.33 -11.66
N MET A 19 2.85 1.36 -11.05
CA MET A 19 3.26 0.79 -9.77
C MET A 19 4.60 0.05 -9.87
N SER A 20 4.84 -0.72 -10.94
CA SER A 20 6.11 -1.42 -11.16
C SER A 20 7.25 -0.42 -11.39
N ASN A 21 7.01 0.64 -12.16
CA ASN A 21 7.97 1.73 -12.36
C ASN A 21 8.32 2.44 -11.05
N VAL A 22 7.32 2.76 -10.21
CA VAL A 22 7.54 3.37 -8.90
C VAL A 22 8.35 2.43 -7.98
N GLU A 23 8.09 1.13 -8.02
CA GLU A 23 8.86 0.13 -7.27
C GLU A 23 10.30 0.03 -7.78
N GLN A 24 10.50 0.01 -9.10
CA GLN A 24 11.82 -0.03 -9.72
C GLN A 24 12.62 1.24 -9.39
N GLN A 25 12.02 2.43 -9.48
CA GLN A 25 12.64 3.68 -9.07
C GLN A 25 13.03 3.65 -7.59
N ALA A 26 12.19 3.11 -6.72
CA ALA A 26 12.52 2.94 -5.31
C ALA A 26 13.67 1.96 -5.09
N LYS A 27 13.73 0.85 -5.83
CA LYS A 27 14.83 -0.12 -5.78
C LYS A 27 16.14 0.49 -6.27
N VAL A 28 16.11 1.20 -7.40
CA VAL A 28 17.28 1.90 -7.96
C VAL A 28 17.78 2.97 -6.98
N ALA A 29 16.88 3.77 -6.40
CA ALA A 29 17.24 4.77 -5.39
C ALA A 29 17.84 4.14 -4.12
N ARG A 30 17.38 2.94 -3.73
CA ARG A 30 17.95 2.19 -2.61
C ARG A 30 19.33 1.63 -2.95
N GLY A 31 19.49 1.09 -4.16
CA GLY A 31 20.76 0.57 -4.66
C GLY A 31 21.82 1.67 -4.82
N SER A 32 21.45 2.82 -5.38
CA SER A 32 22.34 3.98 -5.49
C SER A 32 22.75 4.53 -4.13
N ARG A 33 21.85 4.52 -3.14
CA ARG A 33 22.16 4.87 -1.76
C ARG A 33 23.16 3.91 -1.12
N ASN A 34 22.98 2.59 -1.28
CA ASN A 34 23.93 1.60 -0.77
C ASN A 34 25.32 1.77 -1.42
N ARG A 35 25.37 1.97 -2.74
CA ARG A 35 26.62 2.26 -3.44
C ARG A 35 27.26 3.56 -2.97
N GLY A 36 26.47 4.62 -2.79
CA GLY A 36 26.95 5.90 -2.24
C GLY A 36 27.49 5.75 -0.82
N CYS A 37 26.86 4.93 0.03
CA CYS A 37 27.35 4.60 1.37
C CYS A 37 28.70 3.87 1.34
N LEU A 38 28.85 2.90 0.42
CA LEU A 38 30.12 2.20 0.21
C LEU A 38 31.23 3.13 -0.30
N VAL A 39 30.91 4.05 -1.22
CA VAL A 39 31.85 5.06 -1.71
C VAL A 39 32.29 6.00 -0.59
N VAL A 40 31.36 6.47 0.25
CA VAL A 40 31.68 7.30 1.42
C VAL A 40 32.59 6.55 2.39
N PHE A 41 32.29 5.29 2.68
CA PHE A 41 33.12 4.47 3.55
C PHE A 41 34.51 4.23 2.96
N GLY A 42 34.61 3.93 1.66
CA GLY A 42 35.88 3.78 0.96
C GLY A 42 36.74 5.03 0.99
N LEU A 43 36.16 6.21 0.74
CA LEU A 43 36.87 7.50 0.80
C LEU A 43 37.36 7.83 2.22
N LEU A 44 36.58 7.50 3.26
CA LEU A 44 37.00 7.69 4.65
C LEU A 44 38.20 6.79 5.00
N VAL A 45 38.12 5.50 4.67
CA VAL A 45 39.20 4.53 4.93
C VAL A 45 40.46 4.88 4.13
N LEU A 46 40.32 5.28 2.87
CA LEU A 46 41.46 5.63 2.00
C LEU A 46 42.19 6.88 2.49
N GLY A 47 41.52 7.82 3.16
CA GLY A 47 42.17 9.02 3.71
C GLY A 47 43.10 8.75 4.91
N VAL A 48 42.89 7.66 5.65
CA VAL A 48 43.69 7.29 6.83
C VAL A 48 45.17 7.03 6.50
N PRO A 49 45.54 6.18 5.52
CA PRO A 49 46.95 5.92 5.20
C PRO A 49 47.70 7.16 4.71
N PHE A 50 47.04 8.12 4.02
CA PHE A 50 47.69 9.38 3.62
C PHE A 50 48.10 10.24 4.80
N PHE A 51 47.32 10.20 5.90
CA PHE A 51 47.66 10.90 7.14
C PHE A 51 48.85 10.23 7.87
N PHE A 52 48.88 8.89 7.88
CA PHE A 52 50.01 8.14 8.45
C PHE A 52 51.30 8.26 7.63
N LEU A 53 51.21 8.40 6.30
CA LEU A 53 52.36 8.58 5.40
C LEU A 53 53.16 9.85 5.72
N ASP A 54 52.47 10.96 6.00
CA ASP A 54 53.13 12.21 6.44
C ASP A 54 53.87 12.01 7.77
N MET A 55 53.29 11.24 8.70
CA MET A 55 53.90 10.95 10.00
C MET A 55 55.15 10.05 9.90
N VAL A 56 55.12 9.06 9.01
CA VAL A 56 56.22 8.07 8.84
C VAL A 56 57.36 8.62 7.99
N MET A 57 57.08 9.39 6.93
CA MET A 57 58.12 9.92 6.04
C MET A 57 58.78 11.21 6.56
N GLY A 58 58.27 11.81 7.63
CA GLY A 58 58.87 13.01 8.24
C GLY A 58 58.79 14.28 7.38
N TYR A 59 57.91 14.31 6.38
CA TYR A 59 57.68 15.50 5.57
C TYR A 59 57.06 16.61 6.45
N LYS A 60 57.78 17.73 6.60
CA LYS A 60 57.28 18.91 7.33
C LYS A 60 56.12 19.64 6.65
N SER A 61 55.79 19.28 5.40
CA SER A 61 54.98 20.11 4.51
C SER A 61 53.48 19.76 4.42
N LEU A 62 52.94 18.86 5.25
CA LEU A 62 51.49 18.53 5.28
C LEU A 62 50.88 18.11 3.92
N THR A 63 51.71 17.73 2.95
CA THR A 63 51.29 17.53 1.56
C THR A 63 50.37 16.33 1.41
N PHE A 64 50.63 15.21 2.09
CA PHE A 64 49.79 14.02 2.01
C PHE A 64 48.53 14.13 2.88
N SER A 65 48.63 14.82 4.03
CA SER A 65 47.51 15.13 4.91
C SER A 65 46.44 15.99 4.22
N LEU A 66 46.85 16.90 3.33
CA LEU A 66 45.93 17.72 2.54
C LEU A 66 45.10 16.87 1.55
N VAL A 67 45.71 15.86 0.94
CA VAL A 67 45.02 14.88 0.08
C VAL A 67 43.99 14.08 0.88
N GLY A 68 44.35 13.62 2.09
CA GLY A 68 43.42 12.96 3.02
C GLY A 68 42.24 13.84 3.39
N GLY A 69 42.49 15.12 3.69
CA GLY A 69 41.46 16.12 3.98
C GLY A 69 40.47 16.33 2.83
N ILE A 70 40.96 16.41 1.59
CA ILE A 70 40.12 16.54 0.39
C ILE A 70 39.23 15.29 0.21
N LEU A 71 39.78 14.09 0.41
CA LEU A 71 39.03 12.83 0.32
C LEU A 71 37.88 12.78 1.34
N TRP A 72 38.13 13.23 2.57
CA TRP A 72 37.08 13.30 3.61
C TRP A 72 36.03 14.37 3.32
N ALA A 73 36.43 15.54 2.80
CA ALA A 73 35.49 16.57 2.36
C ALA A 73 34.58 16.04 1.23
N ALA A 74 35.14 15.34 0.26
CA ALA A 74 34.38 14.68 -0.80
C ALA A 74 33.42 13.62 -0.24
N ALA A 75 33.88 12.79 0.71
CA ALA A 75 33.04 11.81 1.40
C ALA A 75 31.86 12.47 2.13
N PHE A 76 32.10 13.61 2.79
CA PHE A 76 31.07 14.36 3.50
C PHE A 76 29.99 14.92 2.55
N ILE A 77 30.40 15.50 1.41
CA ILE A 77 29.48 16.02 0.39
C ILE A 77 28.61 14.89 -0.20
N VAL A 78 29.23 13.76 -0.57
CA VAL A 78 28.51 12.59 -1.11
C VAL A 78 27.57 12.00 -0.04
N GLY A 79 28.02 11.94 1.21
CA GLY A 79 27.22 11.49 2.35
C GLY A 79 25.96 12.34 2.54
N LEU A 80 26.11 13.67 2.59
CA LEU A 80 25.00 14.62 2.69
C LEU A 80 23.98 14.43 1.56
N ARG A 81 24.46 14.29 0.31
CA ARG A 81 23.59 14.07 -0.86
C ARG A 81 22.88 12.72 -0.83
N SER A 82 23.51 11.68 -0.29
CA SER A 82 22.92 10.35 -0.14
C SER A 82 21.82 10.31 0.95
N MET A 83 21.91 11.17 1.96
CA MET A 83 20.92 11.24 3.05
C MET A 83 19.58 11.84 2.65
N THR A 84 19.52 12.65 1.58
CA THR A 84 18.29 13.33 1.14
C THR A 84 17.35 12.43 0.33
N GLY A 85 17.83 11.31 -0.20
CA GLY A 85 17.02 10.31 -0.92
C GLY A 85 16.21 9.40 0.01
N ARG A 86 14.95 9.74 0.27
CA ARG A 86 13.99 8.93 1.06
C ARG A 86 12.91 8.28 0.19
N ALA A 87 13.30 7.49 -0.80
CA ALA A 87 12.35 6.64 -1.53
C ALA A 87 12.20 5.30 -0.80
N LYS A 88 11.13 5.13 -0.01
CA LYS A 88 10.78 3.82 0.58
C LYS A 88 9.32 3.50 0.28
N VAL A 89 9.09 2.80 -0.82
CA VAL A 89 7.75 2.44 -1.31
C VAL A 89 7.24 1.14 -0.69
N GLU A 90 8.08 0.37 0.02
CA GLU A 90 7.71 -0.90 0.68
C GLU A 90 6.77 -0.68 1.88
N SER A 91 5.51 -0.37 1.60
CA SER A 91 4.38 -0.51 2.52
C SER A 91 3.65 -1.83 2.20
N PRO A 92 3.28 -2.65 3.19
CA PRO A 92 2.43 -3.82 2.99
C PRO A 92 1.12 -3.51 2.23
N GLN A 93 0.64 -2.27 2.33
CA GLN A 93 -0.54 -1.79 1.61
C GLN A 93 -0.29 -1.63 0.10
N PHE A 94 0.93 -1.24 -0.30
CA PHE A 94 1.30 -1.12 -1.72
C PHE A 94 1.32 -2.49 -2.40
N SER A 95 1.95 -3.48 -1.77
CA SER A 95 1.96 -4.86 -2.27
C SER A 95 0.56 -5.47 -2.29
N ALA A 96 -0.24 -5.25 -1.24
CA ALA A 96 -1.62 -5.74 -1.21
C ALA A 96 -2.48 -5.14 -2.33
N ALA A 97 -2.39 -3.82 -2.55
CA ALA A 97 -3.08 -3.16 -3.66
C ALA A 97 -2.64 -3.71 -5.03
N ARG A 98 -1.32 -3.92 -5.21
CA ARG A 98 -0.78 -4.49 -6.45
C ARG A 98 -1.36 -5.87 -6.73
N THR A 99 -1.34 -6.77 -5.74
CA THR A 99 -1.91 -8.12 -5.88
C THR A 99 -3.40 -8.07 -6.24
N ILE A 100 -4.18 -7.21 -5.56
CA ILE A 100 -5.60 -7.05 -5.87
C ILE A 100 -5.81 -6.56 -7.30
N PHE A 101 -5.05 -5.56 -7.74
CA PHE A 101 -5.17 -5.03 -9.11
C PHE A 101 -4.70 -6.01 -10.16
N GLU A 102 -3.68 -6.82 -9.87
CA GLU A 102 -3.19 -7.86 -10.77
C GLU A 102 -4.28 -8.89 -11.04
N THR A 103 -5.00 -9.33 -10.00
CA THR A 103 -6.12 -10.27 -10.15
C THR A 103 -7.32 -9.61 -10.83
N LEU A 104 -7.72 -8.40 -10.40
CA LEU A 104 -8.86 -7.70 -10.99
C LEU A 104 -8.63 -7.26 -12.44
N LYS A 105 -7.38 -7.18 -12.90
CA LYS A 105 -7.04 -6.80 -14.28
C LYS A 105 -7.76 -7.65 -15.31
N ASP A 106 -7.87 -8.95 -15.04
CA ASP A 106 -8.46 -9.90 -15.98
C ASP A 106 -10.00 -9.80 -15.97
N ASP A 107 -10.58 -9.44 -14.83
CA ASP A 107 -12.03 -9.29 -14.62
C ASP A 107 -12.60 -7.93 -15.10
N VAL A 108 -11.79 -6.88 -15.15
CA VAL A 108 -12.22 -5.52 -15.52
C VAL A 108 -12.37 -5.32 -17.04
N GLY A 109 -11.97 -6.31 -17.84
CA GLY A 109 -12.07 -6.26 -19.31
C GLY A 109 -11.03 -5.34 -19.94
N LYS A 110 -10.65 -5.63 -21.19
CA LYS A 110 -9.50 -4.99 -21.87
C LYS A 110 -9.59 -3.45 -21.93
N LYS A 111 -10.80 -2.89 -22.01
CA LYS A 111 -11.05 -1.44 -22.06
C LYS A 111 -11.61 -0.86 -20.74
N GLY A 112 -11.77 -1.70 -19.72
CA GLY A 112 -12.30 -1.25 -18.43
C GLY A 112 -11.32 -0.33 -17.71
N ARG A 113 -11.88 0.54 -16.87
CA ARG A 113 -11.12 1.52 -16.08
C ARG A 113 -11.31 1.24 -14.60
N LEU A 114 -10.21 1.39 -13.87
CA LEU A 114 -10.22 1.39 -12.42
C LEU A 114 -10.08 2.84 -11.93
N ILE A 115 -11.08 3.27 -11.16
CA ILE A 115 -11.24 4.64 -10.69
C ILE A 115 -11.11 4.66 -9.16
N GLY A 116 -10.34 5.59 -8.60
CA GLY A 116 -10.19 5.75 -7.15
C GLY A 116 -8.82 6.26 -6.75
N TRP A 117 -8.30 5.80 -5.63
CA TRP A 117 -6.99 6.22 -5.13
C TRP A 117 -6.34 5.17 -4.22
N LEU A 118 -5.02 5.21 -4.17
CA LEU A 118 -4.16 4.48 -3.24
C LEU A 118 -3.36 5.51 -2.42
N ASP A 119 -3.71 5.63 -1.14
CA ASP A 119 -3.09 6.55 -0.19
C ASP A 119 -2.21 5.78 0.79
N LEU A 120 -0.89 5.94 0.65
CA LEU A 120 0.14 5.29 1.49
C LEU A 120 0.81 6.28 2.45
N THR A 121 0.20 7.45 2.62
CA THR A 121 0.73 8.52 3.47
C THR A 121 0.56 8.22 4.97
N GLY A 122 -0.18 7.17 5.29
CA GLY A 122 -0.32 6.58 6.62
C GLY A 122 -1.49 7.14 7.43
N PRO A 123 -1.86 6.47 8.53
CA PRO A 123 -3.12 6.70 9.23
C PRO A 123 -3.10 7.85 10.24
N ARG A 124 -1.93 8.26 10.74
CA ARG A 124 -1.79 9.30 11.80
C ARG A 124 -1.77 10.73 11.26
N GLN A 125 -2.57 11.03 10.26
CA GLN A 125 -2.66 12.36 9.69
C GLN A 125 -3.79 13.17 10.30
N LYS A 126 -3.60 14.49 10.41
CA LYS A 126 -4.63 15.40 10.94
C LYS A 126 -5.93 15.33 10.15
N ALA A 127 -5.85 15.22 8.81
CA ALA A 127 -7.00 15.11 7.92
C ALA A 127 -7.78 13.79 8.08
N LYS A 128 -7.17 12.75 8.67
CA LYS A 128 -7.76 11.41 8.85
C LYS A 128 -8.36 11.21 10.25
N ILE A 129 -8.43 12.27 11.05
CA ILE A 129 -9.05 12.22 12.38
C ILE A 129 -10.56 12.16 12.21
N PHE A 130 -11.15 11.04 12.61
CA PHE A 130 -12.60 10.85 12.57
C PHE A 130 -13.28 11.34 13.85
N ARG A 131 -12.62 11.15 15.01
CA ARG A 131 -13.16 11.54 16.30
C ARG A 131 -12.05 11.88 17.29
N ARG A 132 -12.28 12.90 18.12
CA ARG A 132 -11.48 13.17 19.32
C ARG A 132 -12.35 12.94 20.55
N GLY A 133 -11.74 12.52 21.65
CA GLY A 133 -12.42 12.33 22.91
C GLY A 133 -11.45 12.36 24.08
N ARG A 134 -11.99 12.20 25.28
CA ARG A 134 -11.23 12.03 26.51
C ARG A 134 -11.56 10.69 27.15
N THR A 135 -10.62 10.13 27.90
CA THR A 135 -10.90 9.01 28.79
C THR A 135 -11.57 9.49 30.06
N SER A 136 -12.08 8.57 30.89
CA SER A 136 -12.60 8.88 32.23
C SER A 136 -11.58 9.64 33.10
N SER A 137 -10.29 9.31 32.95
CA SER A 137 -9.16 10.01 33.58
C SER A 137 -8.72 11.32 32.89
N GLY A 138 -9.55 11.91 32.02
CA GLY A 138 -9.29 13.20 31.34
C GLY A 138 -8.26 13.17 30.19
N LYS A 139 -7.61 12.02 29.92
CA LYS A 139 -6.53 11.90 28.92
C LYS A 139 -7.08 11.91 27.49
N SER A 140 -6.32 12.49 26.56
CA SER A 140 -6.74 12.58 25.16
C SER A 140 -6.77 11.22 24.44
N LYS A 141 -7.82 11.02 23.64
CA LYS A 141 -8.06 9.87 22.80
C LYS A 141 -8.40 10.34 21.39
N ILE A 142 -7.68 9.85 20.39
CA ILE A 142 -7.90 10.21 19.00
C ILE A 142 -8.20 8.95 18.20
N TYR A 143 -9.25 9.00 17.41
CA TYR A 143 -9.62 7.95 16.48
C TYR A 143 -9.30 8.42 15.06
N TYR A 144 -8.48 7.66 14.37
CA TYR A 144 -8.15 7.86 12.97
C TYR A 144 -8.89 6.85 12.12
N ARG A 145 -9.28 7.28 10.92
CA ARG A 145 -9.85 6.43 9.88
C ARG A 145 -9.16 6.76 8.58
N ASP A 146 -8.42 5.79 8.07
CA ASP A 146 -7.57 5.93 6.90
C ASP A 146 -8.04 5.00 5.77
N PRO A 147 -8.87 5.48 4.83
CA PRO A 147 -9.20 4.72 3.63
C PRO A 147 -8.02 4.74 2.67
N TRP A 148 -7.07 3.83 2.90
CA TRP A 148 -5.82 3.76 2.16
C TRP A 148 -5.98 3.20 0.74
N LEU A 149 -7.05 2.46 0.45
CA LEU A 149 -7.39 2.06 -0.92
C LEU A 149 -8.88 2.27 -1.16
N GLN A 150 -9.20 2.99 -2.23
CA GLN A 150 -10.53 2.99 -2.83
C GLN A 150 -10.39 2.67 -4.32
N ALA A 151 -11.15 1.69 -4.78
CA ALA A 151 -11.19 1.29 -6.17
C ALA A 151 -12.63 1.04 -6.58
N LYS A 152 -13.00 1.53 -7.76
CA LYS A 152 -14.26 1.27 -8.44
C LYS A 152 -13.92 0.79 -9.84
N ALA A 153 -14.51 -0.32 -10.24
CA ALA A 153 -14.34 -0.85 -11.59
C ALA A 153 -15.66 -1.42 -12.11
N LYS A 154 -15.84 -1.35 -13.43
CA LYS A 154 -16.88 -2.10 -14.13
C LYS A 154 -16.23 -3.37 -14.64
N LEU A 155 -16.83 -4.51 -14.31
CA LEU A 155 -16.38 -5.83 -14.75
C LEU A 155 -16.84 -6.11 -16.18
N VAL A 156 -16.29 -7.18 -16.78
CA VAL A 156 -16.62 -7.65 -18.14
C VAL A 156 -18.13 -7.89 -18.33
N ASP A 157 -18.78 -8.44 -17.32
CA ASP A 157 -20.22 -8.73 -17.28
C ASP A 157 -21.10 -7.47 -17.05
N GLY A 158 -20.47 -6.32 -16.87
CA GLY A 158 -21.14 -5.06 -16.59
C GLY A 158 -21.43 -4.81 -15.11
N THR A 159 -21.14 -5.77 -14.23
CA THR A 159 -21.26 -5.61 -12.78
C THR A 159 -20.31 -4.53 -12.27
N LEU A 160 -20.77 -3.67 -11.37
CA LEU A 160 -19.93 -2.62 -10.78
C LEU A 160 -19.39 -3.08 -9.43
N LEU A 161 -18.07 -3.20 -9.33
CA LEU A 161 -17.35 -3.46 -8.10
C LEU A 161 -16.86 -2.15 -7.49
N ARG A 162 -17.17 -1.91 -6.21
CA ARG A 162 -16.56 -0.87 -5.38
C ARG A 162 -15.88 -1.51 -4.18
N LEU A 163 -14.56 -1.38 -4.13
CA LEU A 163 -13.71 -1.87 -3.07
C LEU A 163 -13.16 -0.70 -2.24
N THR A 164 -13.20 -0.83 -0.93
CA THR A 164 -12.58 0.13 0.00
C THR A 164 -11.89 -0.62 1.12
N LEU A 165 -10.58 -0.45 1.22
CA LEU A 165 -9.79 -0.92 2.36
C LEU A 165 -9.45 0.29 3.23
N MET A 166 -9.67 0.14 4.52
CA MET A 166 -9.40 1.20 5.48
C MET A 166 -8.74 0.66 6.74
N GLU A 167 -7.92 1.50 7.33
CA GLU A 167 -7.31 1.25 8.62
C GLU A 167 -7.92 2.19 9.66
N GLN A 168 -8.34 1.64 10.80
CA GLN A 168 -8.80 2.40 11.94
C GLN A 168 -7.79 2.28 13.07
N LEU A 169 -7.43 3.44 13.64
CA LEU A 169 -6.54 3.51 14.79
C LEU A 169 -7.19 4.24 15.94
N LYS A 170 -7.02 3.69 17.13
CA LYS A 170 -7.34 4.36 18.39
C LYS A 170 -6.03 4.67 19.10
N VAL A 171 -5.69 5.94 19.20
CA VAL A 171 -4.47 6.42 19.86
C VAL A 171 -4.84 7.02 21.22
N LYS A 172 -4.12 6.62 22.27
CA LYS A 172 -4.21 7.18 23.62
C LYS A 172 -2.81 7.64 24.03
N LYS A 173 -2.64 8.86 24.56
CA LYS A 173 -1.32 9.35 25.05
C LYS A 173 -0.13 9.04 24.11
N GLY A 174 -0.32 9.16 22.79
CA GLY A 174 0.73 8.93 21.80
C GLY A 174 0.96 7.47 21.37
N TYR A 175 0.46 6.46 22.10
CA TYR A 175 0.55 5.04 21.74
C TYR A 175 -0.71 4.53 21.05
N VAL A 176 -0.56 3.53 20.17
CA VAL A 176 -1.67 2.88 19.47
C VAL A 176 -2.31 1.86 20.41
N ALA A 177 -3.52 2.18 20.88
CA ALA A 177 -4.27 1.35 21.82
C ALA A 177 -5.17 0.31 21.13
N ALA A 178 -5.57 0.56 19.88
CA ALA A 178 -6.22 -0.44 19.04
C ALA A 178 -5.95 -0.13 17.57
N ARG A 179 -5.85 -1.17 16.76
CA ARG A 179 -5.70 -1.13 15.31
C ARG A 179 -6.65 -2.15 14.71
N GLU A 180 -7.41 -1.72 13.71
CA GLU A 180 -8.39 -2.55 13.03
C GLU A 180 -8.31 -2.25 11.54
N GLN A 181 -8.25 -3.28 10.71
CA GLN A 181 -8.40 -3.17 9.27
C GLN A 181 -9.85 -3.47 8.93
N ARG A 182 -10.44 -2.67 8.04
CA ARG A 182 -11.78 -2.92 7.52
C ARG A 182 -11.77 -2.99 6.01
N LEU A 183 -12.45 -3.99 5.50
CA LEU A 183 -12.79 -4.16 4.11
C LEU A 183 -14.26 -3.80 3.93
N LYS A 184 -14.54 -2.97 2.94
CA LYS A 184 -15.89 -2.76 2.41
C LYS A 184 -15.88 -3.07 0.94
N ALA A 185 -16.62 -4.09 0.53
CA ALA A 185 -16.90 -4.37 -0.87
C ALA A 185 -18.39 -4.11 -1.13
N ARG A 186 -18.68 -3.48 -2.26
CA ARG A 186 -20.04 -3.30 -2.75
C ARG A 186 -20.08 -3.76 -4.19
N LEU A 187 -20.97 -4.69 -4.47
CA LEU A 187 -21.20 -5.22 -5.79
C LEU A 187 -22.58 -4.76 -6.25
N VAL A 188 -22.66 -4.07 -7.38
CA VAL A 188 -23.93 -3.76 -8.04
C VAL A 188 -24.03 -4.69 -9.23
N VAL A 189 -24.80 -5.76 -9.04
CA VAL A 189 -24.92 -6.88 -9.98
C VAL A 189 -25.72 -6.42 -11.20
N ASN A 190 -25.27 -6.83 -12.37
CA ASN A 190 -26.07 -6.70 -13.58
C ASN A 190 -27.26 -7.67 -13.52
N GLN A 191 -28.43 -7.15 -13.14
CA GLN A 191 -29.64 -7.96 -12.96
C GLN A 191 -30.18 -8.54 -14.28
N ASP A 192 -29.75 -8.03 -15.44
CA ASP A 192 -30.17 -8.58 -16.73
C ASP A 192 -29.52 -9.94 -16.99
N LEU A 193 -28.29 -10.12 -16.49
CA LEU A 193 -27.50 -11.34 -16.70
C LEU A 193 -27.58 -12.31 -15.52
N TYR A 194 -27.67 -11.79 -14.29
CA TYR A 194 -27.56 -12.61 -13.09
C TYR A 194 -28.74 -12.43 -12.14
N ARG A 195 -29.04 -13.50 -11.41
CA ARG A 195 -29.85 -13.50 -10.19
C ARG A 195 -28.95 -13.77 -8.99
N ILE A 196 -29.19 -13.07 -7.89
CA ILE A 196 -28.47 -13.29 -6.64
C ILE A 196 -29.14 -14.46 -5.91
N ARG A 197 -28.38 -15.53 -5.66
CA ARG A 197 -28.80 -16.64 -4.82
C ARG A 197 -28.89 -16.18 -3.36
N ALA A 198 -29.85 -16.74 -2.61
CA ALA A 198 -29.96 -16.47 -1.19
C ALA A 198 -28.73 -17.01 -0.45
N PHE A 199 -28.18 -16.20 0.45
CA PHE A 199 -27.08 -16.61 1.32
C PHE A 199 -27.63 -17.33 2.55
N SER A 200 -27.16 -18.55 2.81
CA SER A 200 -27.46 -19.23 4.09
C SER A 200 -26.64 -18.60 5.22
N GLN A 201 -27.23 -18.48 6.42
CA GLN A 201 -26.48 -17.97 7.57
C GLN A 201 -25.30 -18.87 7.96
N GLU A 202 -25.42 -20.18 7.79
CA GLU A 202 -24.36 -21.16 8.07
C GLU A 202 -23.18 -20.99 7.09
N GLU A 203 -23.48 -20.75 5.81
CA GLU A 203 -22.45 -20.49 4.80
C GLU A 203 -21.72 -19.17 5.06
N ILE A 204 -22.44 -18.12 5.47
CA ILE A 204 -21.82 -16.85 5.86
C ILE A 204 -20.91 -17.06 7.07
N GLN A 205 -21.32 -17.80 8.09
CA GLN A 205 -20.48 -18.04 9.26
C GLN A 205 -19.23 -18.87 8.92
N THR A 206 -19.36 -19.83 8.00
CA THR A 206 -18.27 -20.73 7.60
C THR A 206 -17.23 -20.02 6.73
N HIS A 207 -17.68 -19.26 5.73
CA HIS A 207 -16.80 -18.61 4.75
C HIS A 207 -16.44 -17.16 5.10
N LEU A 208 -17.25 -16.50 5.94
CA LEU A 208 -17.15 -15.08 6.29
C LEU A 208 -17.41 -14.83 7.80
N PRO A 209 -16.69 -15.49 8.73
CA PRO A 209 -17.00 -15.49 10.17
C PRO A 209 -17.00 -14.12 10.86
N SER A 210 -16.43 -13.08 10.24
CA SER A 210 -16.40 -11.71 10.75
C SER A 210 -16.92 -10.68 9.76
N ALA A 211 -17.64 -11.11 8.73
CA ALA A 211 -18.23 -10.20 7.77
C ALA A 211 -19.72 -9.98 8.03
N ARG A 212 -20.16 -8.76 7.75
CA ARG A 212 -21.58 -8.40 7.66
C ARG A 212 -21.93 -8.33 6.19
N LEU A 213 -22.90 -9.13 5.80
CA LEU A 213 -23.43 -9.18 4.44
C LEU A 213 -24.83 -8.57 4.44
N ASP A 214 -25.11 -7.72 3.46
CA ASP A 214 -26.42 -7.12 3.25
C ASP A 214 -26.72 -7.15 1.74
N VAL A 215 -27.87 -7.70 1.38
CA VAL A 215 -28.30 -7.90 -0.01
C VAL A 215 -29.61 -7.17 -0.23
N GLN A 216 -29.59 -6.13 -1.06
CA GLN A 216 -30.77 -5.29 -1.32
C GLN A 216 -30.81 -4.89 -2.79
N GLY A 217 -31.89 -5.21 -3.50
CA GLY A 217 -32.16 -4.70 -4.84
C GLY A 217 -31.04 -4.92 -5.86
N GLY A 218 -30.43 -6.11 -5.91
CA GLY A 218 -29.29 -6.41 -6.79
C GLY A 218 -27.94 -5.88 -6.31
N ILE A 219 -27.87 -5.36 -5.10
CA ILE A 219 -26.65 -4.84 -4.49
C ILE A 219 -26.24 -5.76 -3.35
N ILE A 220 -24.98 -6.22 -3.39
CA ILE A 220 -24.36 -7.01 -2.33
C ILE A 220 -23.35 -6.11 -1.62
N ASN A 221 -23.59 -5.83 -0.34
CA ASN A 221 -22.70 -5.09 0.53
C ASN A 221 -22.00 -6.06 1.47
N LEU A 222 -20.67 -6.09 1.45
CA LEU A 222 -19.83 -6.85 2.36
C LEU A 222 -19.01 -5.87 3.21
N ALA A 223 -19.09 -6.02 4.53
CA ALA A 223 -18.25 -5.29 5.46
C ALA A 223 -17.53 -6.28 6.39
N TYR A 224 -16.21 -6.36 6.28
CA TYR A 224 -15.37 -7.23 7.10
C TYR A 224 -14.41 -6.39 7.95
N ALA A 225 -14.13 -6.85 9.16
CA ALA A 225 -13.21 -6.20 10.08
C ALA A 225 -12.27 -7.23 10.72
N THR A 226 -10.98 -6.88 10.80
CA THR A 226 -9.95 -7.70 11.46
C THR A 226 -9.03 -6.84 12.30
N THR A 227 -8.52 -7.40 13.40
CA THR A 227 -7.50 -6.77 14.25
C THR A 227 -6.07 -7.03 13.76
N GLU A 228 -5.92 -7.79 12.69
CA GLU A 228 -4.62 -8.08 12.11
C GLU A 228 -3.87 -6.83 11.66
N ARG A 229 -2.54 -6.88 11.83
CA ARG A 229 -1.67 -5.73 11.56
C ARG A 229 -1.51 -5.46 10.06
N LYS A 230 -1.62 -6.49 9.24
CA LYS A 230 -1.43 -6.45 7.78
C LYS A 230 -2.72 -6.94 7.13
N VAL A 231 -3.11 -6.30 6.03
CA VAL A 231 -4.21 -6.82 5.20
C VAL A 231 -3.63 -7.89 4.30
N ASN A 232 -4.16 -9.10 4.40
CA ASN A 232 -3.87 -10.16 3.44
C ASN A 232 -4.70 -9.92 2.17
N PRO A 233 -4.08 -9.66 1.00
CA PRO A 233 -4.83 -9.44 -0.23
C PRO A 233 -5.65 -10.67 -0.64
N TRP A 234 -5.22 -11.88 -0.28
CA TRP A 234 -5.93 -13.11 -0.61
C TRP A 234 -7.26 -13.23 0.12
N ASP A 235 -7.36 -12.76 1.36
CA ASP A 235 -8.64 -12.75 2.08
C ASP A 235 -9.65 -11.83 1.37
N VAL A 236 -9.18 -10.68 0.86
CA VAL A 236 -10.01 -9.77 0.07
C VAL A 236 -10.51 -10.46 -1.21
N LEU A 237 -9.60 -11.11 -1.95
CA LEU A 237 -9.93 -11.79 -3.20
C LEU A 237 -10.83 -13.01 -2.99
N ASN A 238 -10.58 -13.81 -1.96
CA ASN A 238 -11.41 -14.96 -1.59
C ASN A 238 -12.82 -14.53 -1.19
N ASN A 239 -12.93 -13.44 -0.42
CA ASN A 239 -14.23 -12.86 -0.07
C ASN A 239 -14.96 -12.39 -1.33
N LEU A 240 -14.28 -11.72 -2.27
CA LEU A 240 -14.89 -11.31 -3.54
C LEU A 240 -15.34 -12.53 -4.37
N LYS A 241 -14.47 -13.53 -4.50
CA LYS A 241 -14.77 -14.79 -5.21
C LYS A 241 -16.00 -15.47 -4.63
N TYR A 242 -16.12 -15.51 -3.30
CA TYR A 242 -17.30 -16.03 -2.61
C TYR A 242 -18.57 -15.22 -2.91
N LEU A 243 -18.49 -13.89 -2.99
CA LEU A 243 -19.65 -13.09 -3.42
C LEU A 243 -20.07 -13.42 -4.86
N TYR A 244 -19.10 -13.63 -5.75
CA TYR A 244 -19.36 -13.98 -7.15
C TYR A 244 -19.94 -15.38 -7.33
N SER A 245 -19.59 -16.35 -6.48
CA SER A 245 -20.15 -17.71 -6.58
C SER A 245 -21.65 -17.77 -6.26
N HIS A 246 -22.22 -16.71 -5.69
CA HIS A 246 -23.66 -16.58 -5.43
C HIS A 246 -24.41 -15.84 -6.56
N LEU A 247 -23.74 -15.56 -7.68
CA LEU A 247 -24.37 -15.04 -8.88
C LEU A 247 -24.71 -16.19 -9.82
N GLU A 248 -26.01 -16.43 -10.02
CA GLU A 248 -26.51 -17.44 -10.96
C GLU A 248 -26.89 -16.77 -12.28
N PRO A 249 -26.44 -17.27 -13.43
CA PRO A 249 -26.84 -16.72 -14.72
C PRO A 249 -28.34 -16.94 -14.93
N LYS A 250 -29.03 -15.91 -15.44
CA LYS A 250 -30.42 -16.08 -15.91
C LYS A 250 -30.40 -16.95 -17.16
N ALA A 251 -31.22 -18.00 -17.17
CA ALA A 251 -31.20 -19.08 -18.16
C ALA A 251 -31.41 -18.65 -19.63
N GLU A 252 -31.77 -17.41 -19.92
CA GLU A 252 -31.98 -16.88 -21.28
C GLU A 252 -30.69 -16.76 -22.12
N LEU A 253 -29.50 -17.00 -21.52
CA LEU A 253 -28.21 -16.99 -22.20
C LEU A 253 -27.56 -18.37 -22.33
N SER A 254 -28.29 -19.46 -22.03
CA SER A 254 -27.80 -20.80 -22.38
C SER A 254 -27.88 -20.94 -23.91
N PRO A 255 -26.75 -21.05 -24.65
CA PRO A 255 -26.82 -21.32 -26.07
C PRO A 255 -27.53 -22.66 -26.24
N SER A 256 -28.61 -22.64 -27.01
CA SER A 256 -29.19 -23.86 -27.56
C SER A 256 -28.23 -24.36 -28.63
N GLY A 257 -27.48 -25.42 -28.33
CA GLY A 257 -26.64 -26.14 -29.30
C GLY A 257 -25.19 -25.72 -29.35
#